data_AF-I4VMJ0-F1
#
_entry.id   AF-I4VMJ0-F1
#
_cell.length_a   1.000
_cell.length_b   1.000
_cell.length_c   1.000
_cell.angle_alpha   90.00
_cell.angle_beta   90.00
_cell.angle_gamma   90.00
#
_symmetry.space_group_name_H-M   'P 1'
#
loop_
_entity.id
_entity.type
_entity.pdbx_description
1 polymer ?
#
loop_
_entity_poly.entity_id
_entity_poly.type
_entity_poly.pdbx_seq_one_letter_code
_entity_poly.pdbx_strand_id
1 'polypeptide(L)'
;MSVTWRPAAIADRMDMLDAAESLAYEKRDPQIFVAALAQDLCIEDEGSRLDGVATWQNLPGLLGTHVYAGRGGYWVLLYRRTAQGVEIERVRPSRTNWKP
;
A
#
# COMPACT_ATOMS: atom_id res chain seq x y z
N MET A 1 2.90 17.04 9.84
CA MET A 1 2.44 15.72 10.35
C MET A 1 3.37 14.68 9.72
N SER A 2 4.00 13.78 10.50
CA SER A 2 4.94 12.79 9.95
C SER A 2 4.21 11.53 9.48
N VAL A 3 4.68 10.93 8.39
CA VAL A 3 4.21 9.62 7.91
C VAL A 3 5.27 8.57 8.24
N THR A 4 4.85 7.50 8.90
CA THR A 4 5.73 6.37 9.26
C THR A 4 5.21 5.10 8.61
N TRP A 5 6.09 4.38 7.93
CA TRP A 5 5.79 3.05 7.38
C TRP A 5 6.14 1.98 8.40
N ARG A 6 5.15 1.18 8.82
CA ARG A 6 5.41 0.03 9.68
C ARG A 6 6.18 -1.04 8.90
N PRO A 7 7.00 -1.88 9.57
CA PRO A 7 7.74 -2.95 8.90
C PRO A 7 6.87 -3.86 8.01
N ALA A 8 5.63 -4.12 8.44
CA ALA A 8 4.68 -4.91 7.65
C ALA A 8 4.27 -4.23 6.33
N ALA A 9 4.09 -2.89 6.33
CA ALA A 9 3.79 -2.15 5.11
C ALA A 9 4.97 -2.12 4.14
N ILE A 10 6.20 -2.09 4.66
CA ILE A 10 7.43 -2.20 3.86
C ILE A 10 7.53 -3.60 3.26
N ALA A 11 7.32 -4.65 4.07
CA ALA A 11 7.30 -6.03 3.60
C ALA A 11 6.24 -6.25 2.50
N ASP A 12 5.04 -5.70 2.66
CA ASP A 12 3.98 -5.80 1.66
C ASP A 12 4.39 -5.22 0.28
N ARG A 13 5.17 -4.12 0.28
CA ARG A 13 5.71 -3.51 -0.94
C ARG A 13 6.83 -4.36 -1.54
N MET A 14 7.72 -4.90 -0.71
CA MET A 14 8.79 -5.79 -1.15
C MET A 14 8.25 -7.08 -1.76
N ASP A 15 7.27 -7.72 -1.13
CA ASP A 15 6.63 -8.95 -1.62
C ASP A 15 6.01 -8.73 -3.02
N MET A 16 5.43 -7.55 -3.28
CA MET A 16 4.92 -7.18 -4.59
C MET A 16 6.03 -7.10 -5.64
N LEU A 17 7.17 -6.48 -5.31
CA LEU A 17 8.31 -6.34 -6.21
C LEU A 17 8.97 -7.69 -6.50
N ASP A 18 9.16 -8.53 -5.48
CA ASP A 18 9.73 -9.88 -5.62
C ASP A 18 8.84 -10.78 -6.51
N ALA A 19 7.51 -10.67 -6.36
CA ALA A 19 6.55 -11.38 -7.21
C ALA A 19 6.61 -10.89 -8.66
N ALA A 20 6.74 -9.58 -8.88
CA ALA A 20 6.88 -9.00 -10.21
C ALA A 20 8.21 -9.38 -10.87
N GLU A 21 9.30 -9.42 -10.11
CA GLU A 21 10.62 -9.85 -10.60
C GLU A 21 10.57 -11.33 -11.04
N SER A 22 10.02 -12.20 -10.19
CA SER A 22 9.83 -13.62 -10.50
C SER A 22 9.04 -13.82 -11.79
N LEU A 23 7.95 -13.05 -11.97
CA LEU A 23 7.12 -13.10 -13.17
C LEU A 23 7.85 -12.55 -14.40
N ALA A 24 8.64 -11.48 -14.25
CA ALA A 24 9.45 -10.92 -15.32
C ALA A 24 10.45 -11.94 -15.88
N TYR A 25 11.10 -12.73 -15.02
CA TYR A 25 11.96 -13.83 -15.45
C TYR A 25 11.18 -14.93 -16.17
N GLU A 26 10.03 -15.35 -15.63
CA GLU A 26 9.20 -16.39 -16.24
C GLU A 26 8.76 -16.02 -17.66
N LYS A 27 8.30 -14.77 -17.85
CA LYS A 27 7.81 -14.28 -19.14
C LYS A 27 8.91 -13.77 -20.06
N ARG A 28 10.15 -13.65 -19.55
CA ARG A 28 11.29 -12.99 -20.22
C ARG A 28 10.95 -11.57 -20.66
N ASP A 29 10.17 -10.87 -19.84
CA ASP A 29 9.74 -9.50 -20.10
C ASP A 29 10.10 -8.59 -18.92
N PRO A 30 11.19 -7.81 -19.02
CA PRO A 30 11.60 -6.91 -17.94
C PRO A 30 10.60 -5.76 -17.72
N GLN A 31 9.69 -5.48 -18.67
CA GLN A 31 8.71 -4.40 -18.51
C GLN A 31 7.73 -4.68 -17.37
N ILE A 32 7.52 -5.96 -17.01
CA ILE A 32 6.69 -6.36 -15.86
C ILE A 32 7.26 -5.77 -14.56
N PHE A 33 8.57 -5.93 -14.34
CA PHE A 33 9.23 -5.41 -13.14
C PHE A 33 9.31 -3.88 -13.16
N VAL A 34 9.60 -3.27 -14.32
CA VAL A 34 9.61 -1.81 -14.48
C VAL A 34 8.24 -1.21 -14.13
N ALA A 35 7.15 -1.84 -14.58
CA ALA A 35 5.80 -1.40 -14.25
C ALA A 35 5.52 -1.53 -12.74
N ALA A 36 5.98 -2.60 -12.10
CA ALA A 36 5.83 -2.79 -10.65
C ALA A 36 6.62 -1.75 -9.84
N LEU A 37 7.84 -1.40 -10.26
CA LEU A 37 8.62 -0.32 -9.65
C LEU A 37 7.92 1.03 -9.77
N ALA A 38 7.38 1.35 -10.96
CA ALA A 38 6.62 2.59 -11.14
C ALA A 38 5.39 2.63 -10.24
N GLN A 39 4.72 1.49 -10.03
CA GLN A 39 3.59 1.37 -9.13
C GLN A 39 3.99 1.53 -7.66
N ASP A 40 5.13 0.97 -7.24
CA ASP A 40 5.66 1.12 -5.89
C ASP A 40 6.00 2.58 -5.56
N LEU A 41 6.64 3.29 -6.49
CA LEU A 41 6.91 4.73 -6.33
C LEU A 41 5.62 5.55 -6.20
N CYS A 42 4.58 5.21 -6.95
CA CYS A 42 3.27 5.84 -6.79
C CYS A 42 2.67 5.58 -5.40
N ILE A 43 2.76 4.35 -4.90
CA ILE A 43 2.30 3.97 -3.56
C ILE A 43 3.03 4.79 -2.48
N GLU A 44 4.34 4.97 -2.63
CA GLU A 44 5.16 5.75 -1.72
C GLU A 44 4.84 7.24 -1.74
N ASP A 45 4.68 7.85 -2.92
CA ASP A 45 4.25 9.26 -3.04
C ASP A 45 2.86 9.46 -2.42
N GLU A 46 1.91 8.58 -2.72
CA GLU A 46 0.56 8.67 -2.17
C GLU A 46 0.56 8.51 -0.65
N GLY A 47 1.31 7.54 -0.11
CA GLY A 47 1.45 7.34 1.33
C GLY A 47 2.09 8.55 2.02
N SER A 48 3.09 9.17 1.40
CA SER A 48 3.75 10.37 1.91
C SER A 48 2.85 11.61 1.94
N ARG A 49 1.80 11.61 1.12
CA ARG A 49 0.82 12.70 0.97
C ARG A 49 -0.50 12.44 1.70
N LEU A 50 -0.57 11.40 2.55
CA LEU A 50 -1.72 11.12 3.41
C LEU A 50 -1.92 12.27 4.42
N ASP A 51 -2.70 13.28 4.04
CA ASP A 51 -2.88 14.51 4.85
C ASP A 51 -4.14 14.52 5.74
N GLY A 52 -5.18 13.72 5.46
CA GLY A 52 -6.44 14.09 6.09
C GLY A 52 -7.72 13.39 5.67
N VAL A 53 -7.83 12.90 4.44
CA VAL A 53 -9.10 12.33 3.97
C VAL A 53 -9.02 10.82 3.84
N ALA A 54 -9.35 10.12 4.93
CA ALA A 54 -9.59 8.68 4.87
C ALA A 54 -10.75 8.41 3.92
N THR A 55 -10.60 7.47 2.99
CA THR A 55 -11.72 7.04 2.14
C THR A 55 -12.75 6.28 2.98
N TRP A 56 -12.28 5.47 3.95
CA TRP A 56 -13.11 4.72 4.89
C TRP A 56 -12.53 4.75 6.31
N GLN A 57 -13.40 4.68 7.32
CA GLN A 57 -13.04 4.65 8.75
C GLN A 57 -13.65 3.43 9.44
N ASN A 58 -12.95 2.86 10.43
CA ASN A 58 -13.45 1.83 11.35
C ASN A 58 -14.00 0.58 10.65
N LEU A 59 -13.14 -0.11 9.88
CA LEU A 59 -13.50 -1.42 9.35
C LEU A 59 -13.87 -2.40 10.48
N PRO A 60 -14.88 -3.26 10.31
CA PRO A 60 -15.23 -4.28 11.30
C PRO A 60 -14.01 -5.15 11.64
N GLY A 61 -13.63 -5.21 12.91
CA GLY A 61 -12.45 -5.95 13.39
C GLY A 61 -11.15 -5.13 13.47
N LEU A 62 -11.11 -3.91 12.93
CA LEU A 62 -9.93 -3.04 12.91
C LEU A 62 -10.27 -1.62 13.39
N LEU A 63 -10.56 -1.51 14.69
CA LEU A 63 -10.84 -0.23 15.35
C LEU A 63 -9.64 0.73 15.19
N GLY A 64 -9.93 1.96 14.77
CA GLY A 64 -8.93 3.02 14.59
C GLY A 64 -8.11 2.92 13.30
N THR A 65 -8.30 1.88 12.48
CA THR A 65 -7.65 1.77 11.17
C THR A 65 -8.51 2.46 10.09
N HIS A 66 -7.85 3.28 9.30
CA HIS A 66 -8.37 4.01 8.16
C HIS A 66 -7.91 3.32 6.87
N VAL A 67 -8.74 3.44 5.83
CA VAL A 67 -8.40 2.97 4.49
C VAL A 67 -8.30 4.16 3.56
N TYR A 68 -7.20 4.23 2.82
CA TYR A 68 -7.04 5.11 1.69
C TYR A 68 -6.96 4.29 0.41
N ALA A 69 -7.89 4.53 -0.52
CA ALA A 69 -7.81 3.95 -1.85
C ALA A 69 -6.91 4.85 -2.71
N GLY A 70 -5.84 4.28 -3.27
CA GLY A 70 -4.93 5.03 -4.14
C GLY A 70 -5.61 5.53 -5.41
N ARG A 71 -5.04 6.53 -6.08
CA ARG A 71 -5.70 7.20 -7.24
C ARG A 71 -5.97 6.26 -8.40
N GLY A 72 -5.14 5.23 -8.57
CA GLY A 72 -5.34 4.18 -9.56
C GLY A 72 -6.38 3.12 -9.16
N GLY A 73 -6.83 3.12 -7.90
CA GLY A 73 -7.79 2.14 -7.39
C GLY A 73 -7.29 0.71 -7.36
N TYR A 74 -6.00 0.44 -7.62
CA TYR A 74 -5.40 -0.89 -7.61
C TYR A 74 -4.84 -1.30 -6.25
N TRP A 75 -4.59 -0.33 -5.37
CA TRP A 75 -3.99 -0.53 -4.06
C TRP A 75 -4.73 0.27 -3.00
N VAL A 76 -4.73 -0.27 -1.79
CA VAL A 76 -5.26 0.35 -0.59
C VAL A 76 -4.16 0.43 0.48
N LEU A 77 -4.08 1.58 1.12
CA LEU A 77 -3.24 1.81 2.29
C LEU A 77 -4.10 1.69 3.53
N LEU A 78 -3.71 0.81 4.44
CA LEU A 78 -4.30 0.71 5.77
C LEU A 78 -3.40 1.48 6.72
N TYR A 79 -3.97 2.45 7.43
CA TYR A 79 -3.18 3.33 8.28
C TYR A 79 -3.94 3.74 9.55
N ARG A 80 -3.20 4.15 10.58
CA ARG A 80 -3.75 4.75 11.79
C ARG A 80 -3.32 6.20 11.92
N ARG A 81 -4.15 6.97 12.59
CA ARG A 81 -3.80 8.31 13.05
C ARG A 81 -3.39 8.27 14.50
N THR A 82 -2.22 8.83 14.79
CA THR A 82 -1.69 8.99 16.13
C THR A 82 -1.50 10.48 16.42
N ALA A 83 -1.16 10.82 17.66
CA ALA A 83 -0.82 12.21 18.01
C ALA A 83 0.43 12.70 17.27
N GLN A 84 1.29 11.78 16.83
CA GLN A 84 2.56 12.04 16.17
C GLN A 84 2.40 12.13 14.64
N GLY A 85 1.39 11.47 14.07
CA GLY A 85 1.04 11.61 12.66
C GLY A 85 0.28 10.41 12.09
N VAL A 86 0.72 9.94 10.93
CA VAL A 86 0.10 8.82 10.22
C VAL A 86 1.05 7.63 10.26
N GLU A 87 0.52 6.47 10.62
CA GLU A 87 1.24 5.21 10.59
C GLU A 87 0.60 4.27 9.57
N ILE A 88 1.32 4.00 8.47
CA ILE A 88 0.87 3.05 7.45
C ILE A 88 1.18 1.65 7.96
N GLU A 89 0.14 0.87 8.20
CA GLU A 89 0.22 -0.47 8.77
C GLU A 89 0.42 -1.54 7.69
N ARG A 90 -0.28 -1.42 6.56
CA ARG A 90 -0.27 -2.40 5.46
C ARG A 90 -0.52 -1.75 4.10
N VAL A 91 -0.03 -2.41 3.06
CA VAL A 91 -0.32 -2.11 1.65
C VAL A 91 -0.96 -3.34 1.03
N ARG A 92 -2.13 -3.17 0.40
CA ARG A 92 -2.88 -4.32 -0.15
C ARG A 92 -3.43 -4.00 -1.53
N PRO A 93 -3.46 -4.97 -2.45
CA PRO A 93 -4.14 -4.80 -3.72
C PRO A 93 -5.66 -4.78 -3.52
N SER A 94 -6.35 -3.80 -4.11
CA SER A 94 -7.79 -3.57 -3.95
C SER A 94 -8.66 -4.70 -4.50
N ARG A 95 -8.16 -5.45 -5.49
CA ARG A 95 -8.86 -6.54 -6.18
C ARG A 95 -8.70 -7.90 -5.50
N THR A 96 -8.06 -7.96 -4.34
CA THR A 96 -7.95 -9.23 -3.61
C THR A 96 -9.17 -9.50 -2.75
N ASN A 97 -9.48 -10.79 -2.57
CA ASN A 97 -10.57 -11.27 -1.73
C ASN A 97 -10.20 -11.09 -0.25
N TRP A 98 -10.11 -9.82 0.18
CA TRP A 98 -9.64 -9.43 1.49
C TRP A 98 -10.63 -9.94 2.54
N LYS A 99 -10.20 -10.89 3.36
CA LYS A 99 -10.93 -11.30 4.56
C LYS A 99 -10.34 -10.51 5.74
N PRO A 100 -11.16 -9.78 6.50
CA PRO A 100 -10.71 -9.12 7.73
C PRO A 100 -10.17 -10.13 8.75
#